data_AF-A0A813LAV9-F1
#
_entry.id   AF-A0A813LAV9-F1
#
_cell.length_a   1.000
_cell.length_b   1.000
_cell.length_c   1.000
_cell.angle_alpha   90.00
_cell.angle_beta   90.00
_cell.angle_gamma   90.00
#
_symmetry.space_group_name_H-M   'P 1'
#
loop_
_entity.id
_entity.type
_entity.pdbx_description
1 polymer ?
#
loop_
_entity_poly.entity_id
_entity_poly.type
_entity_poly.pdbx_seq_one_letter_code
_entity_poly.pdbx_strand_id
1 'polypeptide(L)'
;MSTELHVLGLGGSLCSISAEPHWQLAQVKEAVSRQLGIPLLEQRLFEGDAELCEFTPCSSEFGRHLTLIRRPPQQASFLQRIADAERPSDVYQVMCSAPPEICEDRQVLAAAVRRNGWALTFAGGGLQ
;
A
#
# COMPACT_ATOMS: atom_id res chain seq x y z
N MET A 1 24.39 11.44 -1.70
CA MET A 1 23.70 12.74 -1.75
C MET A 1 22.23 12.43 -1.56
N SER A 2 21.62 12.90 -0.47
CA SER A 2 20.20 12.71 -0.23
C SER A 2 19.38 13.57 -1.20
N THR A 3 18.21 13.08 -1.59
CA THR A 3 17.26 13.78 -2.47
C THR A 3 16.05 14.19 -1.65
N GLU A 4 15.62 15.44 -1.79
CA GLU A 4 14.38 15.88 -1.18
C GLU A 4 13.19 15.39 -2.01
N LEU A 5 12.28 14.64 -1.36
CA LEU A 5 11.01 14.21 -1.93
C LEU A 5 9.88 14.99 -1.26
N HIS A 6 9.06 15.63 -2.08
CA HIS A 6 7.85 16.32 -1.65
C HIS A 6 6.67 15.37 -1.74
N VAL A 7 6.00 15.15 -0.61
CA VAL A 7 4.81 14.34 -0.52
C VAL A 7 3.60 15.25 -0.58
N LEU A 8 2.80 15.08 -1.62
CA LEU A 8 1.61 15.84 -1.93
C LEU A 8 0.37 14.99 -1.61
N GLY A 9 -0.70 15.61 -1.15
CA GLY A 9 -2.03 15.04 -1.13
C GLY A 9 -2.88 15.64 -2.26
N LEU A 10 -4.12 15.18 -2.37
CA LEU A 10 -5.08 15.75 -3.33
C LEU A 10 -5.38 17.25 -3.06
N GLY A 11 -5.10 17.73 -1.85
CA GLY A 11 -5.27 19.14 -1.44
C GLY A 11 -4.00 19.99 -1.49
N GLY A 12 -2.87 19.48 -1.99
CA GLY A 12 -1.59 20.20 -2.02
C GLY A 12 -0.48 19.54 -1.21
N SER A 13 0.61 20.27 -0.94
CA SER A 13 1.78 19.71 -0.24
C SER A 13 1.46 19.31 1.20
N LEU A 14 1.86 18.10 1.60
CA LEU A 14 1.69 17.56 2.95
C LEU A 14 2.99 17.67 3.74
N CYS A 15 4.10 17.19 3.18
CA CYS A 15 5.42 17.26 3.82
C CYS A 15 6.57 17.08 2.83
N SER A 16 7.80 17.36 3.28
CA SER A 16 9.03 17.00 2.58
C SER A 16 9.84 16.00 3.41
N ILE A 17 10.38 14.98 2.75
CA ILE A 17 11.29 14.00 3.34
C ILE A 17 12.64 14.05 2.61
N SER A 18 13.74 13.92 3.35
CA SER A 18 15.07 13.74 2.76
C SER A 18 15.31 12.24 2.59
N ALA A 19 15.21 11.74 1.37
CA ALA A 19 15.40 10.33 1.03
C ALA A 19 16.83 10.05 0.59
N GLU A 20 17.42 8.95 1.05
CA GLU A 20 18.72 8.50 0.54
C GLU A 20 18.53 7.71 -0.77
N PRO A 21 19.51 7.74 -1.69
CA PRO A 21 19.42 7.04 -2.98
C PRO A 21 19.20 5.52 -2.89
N HIS A 22 19.53 4.93 -1.75
CA HIS A 22 19.37 3.50 -1.48
C HIS A 22 18.09 3.19 -0.69
N TRP A 23 17.25 4.19 -0.40
CA TRP A 23 15.97 3.92 0.24
C TRP A 23 15.13 3.04 -0.68
N GLN A 24 14.22 2.30 -0.09
CA GLN A 24 13.18 1.54 -0.75
C GLN A 24 11.86 2.19 -0.37
N LEU A 25 10.79 1.82 -1.07
CA LEU A 25 9.47 2.32 -0.77
C LEU A 25 9.08 2.15 0.72
N ALA A 26 9.52 1.05 1.35
CA ALA A 26 9.31 0.82 2.78
C ALA A 26 9.90 1.96 3.65
N GLN A 27 11.15 2.37 3.41
CA GLN A 27 11.80 3.47 4.15
C GLN A 27 11.13 4.81 3.87
N VAL A 28 10.68 5.05 2.63
CA VAL A 28 9.89 6.24 2.28
C VAL A 28 8.58 6.27 3.08
N LYS A 29 7.83 5.16 3.10
CA LYS A 29 6.58 5.06 3.85
C LYS A 29 6.78 5.19 5.36
N GLU A 30 7.87 4.65 5.91
CA GLU A 30 8.23 4.86 7.31
C GLU A 30 8.50 6.33 7.61
N ALA A 31 9.24 7.03 6.75
CA ALA A 31 9.52 8.46 6.91
C ALA A 31 8.23 9.29 6.86
N VAL A 32 7.35 9.00 5.91
CA VAL A 32 6.02 9.63 5.80
C VAL A 32 5.16 9.31 7.02
N SER A 33 5.17 8.05 7.49
CA SER A 33 4.42 7.63 8.68
C SER A 33 4.87 8.42 9.91
N ARG A 34 6.19 8.56 10.09
CA ARG A 34 6.77 9.30 11.20
C ARG A 34 6.41 10.79 11.17
N GLN A 35 6.33 11.40 9.98
CA GLN A 35 5.99 12.82 9.86
C GLN A 35 4.49 13.11 9.94
N LEU A 36 3.65 12.30 9.28
CA LEU A 36 2.21 12.57 9.13
C LEU A 36 1.34 11.75 10.08
N GLY A 37 1.90 10.77 10.80
CA GLY A 37 1.15 9.86 11.68
C GLY A 37 0.25 8.87 10.93
N ILE A 38 0.41 8.73 9.61
CA ILE A 38 -0.42 7.85 8.78
C ILE A 38 0.21 6.43 8.79
N PRO A 39 -0.52 5.37 9.19
CA PRO A 39 0.01 4.01 9.20
C PRO A 39 0.48 3.54 7.81
N LEU A 40 1.50 2.68 7.74
CA LEU A 40 2.06 2.19 6.46
C LEU A 40 1.00 1.57 5.53
N LEU A 41 0.09 0.77 6.09
CA LEU A 41 -1.02 0.16 5.35
C LEU A 41 -2.16 1.13 5.03
N GLU A 42 -2.08 2.37 5.50
CA GLU A 42 -2.96 3.43 5.02
C GLU A 42 -2.30 4.28 3.92
N GLN A 43 -1.01 4.08 3.63
CA GLN A 43 -0.28 4.87 2.65
C GLN A 43 -0.25 4.20 1.27
N ARG A 44 -0.89 4.86 0.30
CA ARG A 44 -0.73 4.60 -1.13
C ARG A 44 0.05 5.75 -1.74
N LEU A 45 1.28 5.47 -2.17
CA LEU A 45 2.17 6.45 -2.76
C LEU A 45 2.16 6.28 -4.27
N PHE A 46 2.02 7.37 -4.98
CA PHE A 46 2.00 7.44 -6.43
C PHE A 46 3.10 8.34 -6.95
N GLU A 47 3.64 7.97 -8.08
CA GLU A 47 4.50 8.79 -8.91
C GLU A 47 3.78 9.04 -10.22
N GLY A 48 3.34 10.28 -10.45
CA GLY A 48 2.40 10.59 -11.52
C GLY A 48 1.09 9.80 -11.32
N ASP A 49 0.78 8.92 -12.27
CA ASP A 49 -0.38 8.02 -12.27
C ASP A 49 -0.06 6.58 -11.82
N ALA A 50 1.22 6.26 -11.59
CA ALA A 50 1.66 4.93 -11.21
C ALA A 50 1.74 4.75 -9.69
N GLU A 51 1.06 3.73 -9.15
CA GLU A 51 1.18 3.38 -7.73
C GLU A 51 2.51 2.64 -7.46
N LEU A 52 3.29 3.16 -6.52
CA LEU A 52 4.54 2.56 -6.10
C LEU A 52 4.26 1.29 -5.30
N CYS A 53 4.84 0.17 -5.74
CA CYS A 53 4.74 -1.14 -5.09
C CYS A 53 6.01 -1.44 -4.27
N GLU A 54 5.95 -2.37 -3.32
CA GLU A 54 7.09 -2.68 -2.43
C GLU A 54 8.39 -3.07 -3.16
N PHE A 55 8.27 -3.61 -4.37
CA PHE A 55 9.41 -3.99 -5.21
C PHE A 55 9.84 -2.91 -6.18
N THR A 56 9.19 -1.74 -6.20
CA THR A 56 9.62 -0.62 -7.03
C THR A 56 10.94 -0.10 -6.48
N PRO A 57 12.07 -0.30 -7.20
CA PRO A 57 13.33 0.25 -6.76
C PRO A 57 13.19 1.77 -6.74
N CYS A 58 13.69 2.39 -5.67
CA CYS A 58 14.00 3.81 -5.65
C CYS A 58 15.15 4.03 -6.63
N SER A 59 14.87 3.98 -7.93
CA SER A 59 15.83 4.51 -8.87
C SER A 59 16.00 5.99 -8.55
N SER A 60 17.15 6.53 -8.91
CA SER A 60 17.47 7.96 -8.85
C SER A 60 16.50 8.85 -9.65
N GLU A 61 15.42 8.30 -10.19
CA GLU A 61 14.39 8.95 -10.98
C GLU A 61 13.04 9.02 -10.26
N PHE A 62 12.95 8.70 -8.96
CA PHE A 62 11.78 9.14 -8.21
C PHE A 62 11.60 10.64 -8.46
N GLY A 63 10.51 10.99 -9.12
CA GLY A 63 10.05 12.34 -9.31
C GLY A 63 10.06 12.99 -7.94
N ARG A 64 10.55 14.23 -7.87
CA ARG A 64 10.62 15.00 -6.62
C ARG A 64 9.25 15.15 -5.94
N HIS A 65 8.16 14.74 -6.59
CA HIS A 65 6.80 14.78 -6.09
C HIS A 65 6.20 13.37 -6.03
N LEU A 66 5.81 12.95 -4.83
CA LEU A 66 5.01 11.77 -4.58
C LEU A 66 3.61 12.18 -4.19
N THR A 67 2.58 11.54 -4.73
CA THR A 67 1.21 11.75 -4.28
C THR A 67 0.83 10.68 -3.26
N LEU A 68 0.51 11.09 -2.04
CA LEU A 68 -0.03 10.25 -0.99
C LEU A 68 -1.56 10.27 -1.04
N ILE A 69 -2.13 9.10 -1.28
CA ILE A 69 -3.56 8.85 -1.10
C ILE A 69 -3.72 7.96 0.13
N ARG A 70 -4.58 8.40 1.06
CA ARG A 70 -4.88 7.64 2.27
C ARG A 70 -5.90 6.55 1.96
N ARG A 71 -5.54 5.29 2.23
CA ARG A 71 -6.44 4.14 2.22
C ARG A 71 -7.34 4.19 3.47
N PRO A 72 -8.64 3.87 3.36
CA PRO A 72 -9.53 3.74 4.51
C PRO A 72 -8.95 2.81 5.61
N PRO A 73 -9.07 3.17 6.90
CA PRO A 73 -8.56 2.36 8.00
C PRO A 73 -9.13 0.94 8.03
N GLN A 74 -10.39 0.77 7.61
CA GLN A 74 -11.03 -0.54 7.50
C GLN A 74 -10.27 -1.44 6.52
N GLN A 75 -9.94 -0.96 5.32
CA GLN A 75 -9.13 -1.71 4.36
C GLN A 75 -7.73 -2.02 4.89
N ALA A 76 -7.07 -1.05 5.54
CA ALA A 76 -5.76 -1.25 6.15
C ALA A 76 -5.77 -2.35 7.21
N SER A 77 -6.84 -2.44 8.01
CA SER A 77 -7.01 -3.48 9.03
C SER A 77 -7.12 -4.87 8.43
N PHE A 78 -7.80 -5.04 7.29
CA PHE A 78 -7.88 -6.33 6.59
C PHE A 78 -6.53 -6.73 5.99
N LEU A 79 -5.80 -5.77 5.40
CA LEU A 79 -4.44 -6.03 4.90
C LEU A 79 -3.49 -6.44 6.03
N GLN A 80 -3.60 -5.80 7.20
CA GLN A 80 -2.81 -6.19 8.38
C GLN A 80 -3.14 -7.62 8.80
N ARG A 81 -4.42 -7.98 8.89
CA ARG A 81 -4.85 -9.35 9.24
C ARG A 81 -4.36 -10.39 8.23
N ILE A 82 -4.31 -10.07 6.94
CA ILE A 82 -3.74 -10.96 5.90
C ILE A 82 -2.22 -11.06 6.02
N ALA A 83 -1.55 -9.96 6.36
CA ALA A 83 -0.10 -9.94 6.59
C ALA A 83 0.29 -10.77 7.83
N ASP A 84 -0.48 -10.67 8.91
CA ASP A 84 -0.25 -11.37 10.18
C ASP A 84 -0.75 -12.83 10.18
N ALA A 85 -1.48 -13.25 9.14
CA ALA A 85 -1.96 -14.62 9.03
C ALA A 85 -0.80 -15.61 8.91
N GLU A 86 -0.68 -16.50 9.90
CA GLU A 86 0.34 -17.55 9.93
C GLU A 86 -0.03 -18.72 9.02
N ARG A 87 -1.32 -19.02 8.89
CA ARG A 87 -1.80 -20.16 8.09
C ARG A 87 -2.66 -19.70 6.92
N PRO A 88 -2.64 -20.45 5.79
CA PRO A 88 -3.51 -20.18 4.65
C PRO A 88 -5.01 -20.16 4.99
N SER A 89 -5.43 -20.94 6.00
CA SER A 89 -6.80 -20.96 6.52
C SER A 89 -7.21 -19.67 7.22
N ASP A 90 -6.26 -18.97 7.84
CA ASP A 90 -6.54 -17.73 8.56
C ASP A 90 -6.84 -16.60 7.56
N VAL A 91 -6.13 -16.57 6.42
CA VAL A 91 -6.44 -15.68 5.27
C VAL A 91 -7.87 -15.92 4.75
N TYR A 92 -8.28 -17.19 4.63
CA TYR A 92 -9.64 -17.53 4.21
C TYR A 92 -10.69 -17.00 5.20
N GLN A 93 -10.47 -17.15 6.50
CA GLN A 93 -11.38 -16.62 7.52
C GLN A 93 -11.47 -15.08 7.46
N VAL A 94 -10.35 -14.40 7.23
CA VAL A 94 -10.32 -12.95 7.06
C VAL A 94 -11.18 -12.54 5.87
N MET A 95 -10.99 -13.18 4.71
CA MET A 95 -11.77 -12.91 3.48
C MET A 95 -13.26 -13.24 3.65
N CYS A 96 -13.63 -14.34 4.31
CA CYS A 96 -15.05 -14.66 4.58
C CYS A 96 -15.72 -13.67 5.53
N SER A 97 -14.97 -13.04 6.43
CA SER A 97 -15.47 -12.01 7.35
C SER A 97 -15.47 -10.60 6.74
N ALA A 98 -14.88 -10.44 5.55
CA ALA A 98 -14.75 -9.16 4.90
C ALA A 98 -16.06 -8.76 4.21
N PRO A 99 -16.47 -7.49 4.31
CA PRO A 99 -17.63 -7.00 3.57
C PRO A 99 -17.31 -6.93 2.06
N PRO A 100 -18.34 -6.90 1.19
CA PRO A 100 -18.16 -6.99 -0.26
C PRO A 100 -17.16 -5.98 -0.83
N GLU A 101 -17.17 -4.74 -0.32
CA GLU A 101 -16.30 -3.65 -0.79
C GLU A 101 -14.81 -3.94 -0.51
N ILE A 102 -14.51 -4.74 0.51
CA ILE A 102 -13.15 -5.18 0.84
C ILE A 102 -12.76 -6.40 -0.02
N CYS A 103 -13.70 -7.30 -0.28
CA CYS A 103 -13.50 -8.44 -1.17
C CYS A 103 -13.29 -8.02 -2.63
N GLU A 104 -13.85 -6.88 -3.06
CA GLU A 104 -13.63 -6.30 -4.39
C GLU A 104 -12.38 -5.42 -4.47
N ASP A 105 -11.75 -5.10 -3.34
CA ASP A 105 -10.52 -4.32 -3.32
C ASP A 105 -9.36 -5.15 -3.89
N ARG A 106 -8.83 -4.68 -5.03
CA ARG A 106 -7.77 -5.40 -5.78
C ARG A 106 -6.50 -5.60 -4.94
N GLN A 107 -6.18 -4.72 -4.00
CA GLN A 107 -4.98 -4.85 -3.18
C GLN A 107 -5.17 -5.85 -2.05
N VAL A 108 -6.36 -5.88 -1.44
CA VAL A 108 -6.73 -6.92 -0.47
C VAL A 108 -6.73 -8.29 -1.14
N LEU A 109 -7.36 -8.41 -2.31
CA LEU A 109 -7.33 -9.63 -3.12
C LEU A 109 -5.91 -10.03 -3.51
N ALA A 110 -5.09 -9.10 -4.02
CA ALA A 110 -3.72 -9.41 -4.41
C ALA A 110 -2.88 -9.87 -3.20
N ALA A 111 -3.04 -9.25 -2.03
CA ALA A 111 -2.38 -9.67 -0.80
C ALA A 111 -2.82 -11.08 -0.38
N ALA A 112 -4.13 -11.35 -0.42
CA ALA A 112 -4.69 -12.66 -0.11
C ALA A 112 -4.21 -13.74 -1.10
N VAL A 113 -4.18 -13.44 -2.40
CA VAL A 113 -3.72 -14.36 -3.46
C VAL A 113 -2.22 -14.67 -3.32
N ARG A 114 -1.39 -13.66 -3.00
CA ARG A 114 0.04 -13.86 -2.75
C ARG A 114 0.32 -14.79 -1.58
N ARG A 115 -0.52 -14.74 -0.54
CA ARG A 115 -0.41 -15.64 0.62
C ARG A 115 -1.02 -17.03 0.34
N ASN A 116 -2.15 -17.06 -0.36
CA ASN A 116 -2.90 -18.28 -0.64
C ASN A 116 -3.65 -18.12 -1.97
N GLY A 117 -3.22 -18.83 -3.02
CA GLY A 117 -3.75 -18.74 -4.38
C GLY A 117 -5.26 -19.02 -4.53
N TRP A 118 -5.90 -19.49 -3.46
CA TRP A 118 -7.35 -19.69 -3.34
C TRP A 118 -8.15 -18.38 -3.31
N ALA A 119 -7.55 -17.24 -2.98
CA ALA A 119 -8.27 -15.97 -2.87
C ALA A 119 -8.86 -15.45 -4.21
N LEU A 120 -8.49 -16.06 -5.34
CA LEU A 120 -9.10 -15.79 -6.65
C LEU A 120 -10.60 -16.14 -6.69
N THR A 121 -11.10 -17.02 -5.81
CA THR A 121 -12.53 -17.38 -5.75
C THR A 121 -13.42 -16.26 -5.20
N PHE A 122 -12.83 -15.28 -4.49
CA PHE A 122 -13.53 -14.11 -3.95
C PHE A 122 -13.55 -12.92 -4.91
N ALA A 123 -12.69 -12.95 -5.94
CA ALA A 123 -12.75 -11.98 -7.04
C ALA A 123 -13.98 -12.30 -7.89
N GLY A 124 -15.15 -11.82 -7.46
CA GLY A 124 -16.40 -12.03 -8.19
C GLY A 124 -16.27 -11.61 -9.65
N GLY A 125 -16.37 -12.57 -10.57
CA GLY A 125 -16.80 -12.42 -11.97
C GLY A 125 -16.16 -11.37 -12.89
N GLY A 126 -15.13 -10.62 -12.47
CA GLY A 126 -14.65 -9.42 -13.16
C GLY A 126 -13.18 -9.47 -13.63
N LEU A 127 -12.56 -10.65 -13.69
CA LEU A 127 -11.28 -10.84 -14.37
C LEU A 127 -11.54 -11.26 -15.83
N GLN A 128 -11.82 -10.28 -16.68
CA GLN A 128 -11.62 -10.39 -18.13
C GLN A 128 -10.41 -9.54 -18.54
#